data_AF-A0A0H3B2X9-F1
#
_entry.id   AF-A0A0H3B2X9-F1
#
_cell.length_a   1.000
_cell.length_b   1.000
_cell.length_c   1.000
_cell.angle_alpha   90.00
_cell.angle_beta   90.00
_cell.angle_gamma   90.00
#
_symmetry.space_group_name_H-M   'P 1'
#
loop_
_entity.id
_entity.type
_entity.pdbx_description
1 polymer ?
#
loop_
_entity_poly.entity_id
_entity_poly.type
_entity_poly.pdbx_seq_one_letter_code
_entity_poly.pdbx_strand_id
1 'polypeptide(L)'
;MISVFDMFKIGIGPSSSHTVGPMKAGKQFVDLLITEGLMPSITRVAVDVYGSLSLTGKGHHTDIAIIMGLAGNLPDTVDIDSIPAFIRDVELRQKLMLANGLHEVDFPREGGMVFRSDNLPLHENGMQIHAFAGDEKVLSKTYYSIGGGFIVDEENFGKASVNDVSVPYPFNSAAEILANCEQTGLSISGMVMQNELAMHSKEEIESYFTAIWQTMRACIDRGLNTEGVLPGPLRVPRRASALRRLLVSSDKLSSDPMIVIDWVNMFALAVNEENAAGGRVVTAPTNGACGIVPAVLAYYDHFIEPVTPEIFIRYFLASGAIGILYKMNASISGAEVGCQGEVGVACSMAAAGLAELLGASPIQVCIAAEIGMEHNLGLTCDPVAGQVQVPCIERNAIASVKAINSARMAIRRTSEPRVSLDKVIETMFETGKDMNAKYRETSRGGLAIKVQCT
;
A
#
# COMPACT_ATOMS: atom_id res chain seq x y z
N MET A 1 -2.86 2.30 20.67
CA MET A 1 -2.17 1.31 19.80
C MET A 1 -2.66 1.48 18.36
N ILE A 2 -1.84 1.21 17.34
CA ILE A 2 -2.28 1.18 15.93
C ILE A 2 -3.03 -0.14 15.69
N SER A 3 -4.25 -0.10 15.15
CA SER A 3 -4.99 -1.32 14.77
C SER A 3 -4.37 -1.98 13.53
N VAL A 4 -4.46 -3.30 13.43
CA VAL A 4 -4.07 -4.07 12.24
C VAL A 4 -4.88 -3.65 11.00
N PHE A 5 -6.08 -3.10 11.16
CA PHE A 5 -6.86 -2.53 10.06
C PHE A 5 -6.11 -1.40 9.35
N ASP A 6 -5.15 -0.77 10.02
CA ASP A 6 -4.31 0.26 9.40
C ASP A 6 -3.28 -0.28 8.42
N MET A 7 -2.97 -1.58 8.46
CA MET A 7 -2.02 -2.22 7.55
C MET A 7 -2.66 -2.66 6.23
N PHE A 8 -3.93 -3.09 6.30
CA PHE A 8 -4.63 -3.71 5.17
C PHE A 8 -5.87 -2.91 4.80
N LYS A 9 -5.77 -2.03 3.80
CA LYS A 9 -6.89 -1.18 3.37
C LYS A 9 -7.27 -1.45 1.94
N ILE A 10 -8.56 -1.65 1.69
CA ILE A 10 -9.11 -1.72 0.34
C ILE A 10 -8.97 -0.33 -0.31
N GLY A 11 -8.46 -0.31 -1.53
CA GLY A 11 -8.24 0.91 -2.29
C GLY A 11 -8.10 0.62 -3.78
N ILE A 12 -7.59 1.60 -4.53
CA ILE A 12 -7.25 1.44 -5.95
C ILE A 12 -5.76 1.65 -6.16
N GLY A 13 -5.21 1.00 -7.18
CA GLY A 13 -3.86 1.24 -7.65
C GLY A 13 -3.72 2.56 -8.42
N PRO A 14 -2.49 2.97 -8.78
CA PRO A 14 -1.25 2.23 -8.55
C PRO A 14 -0.52 2.56 -7.24
N SER A 15 -0.86 3.65 -6.54
CA SER A 15 -0.07 4.15 -5.41
C SER A 15 -0.93 4.56 -4.20
N SER A 16 -0.50 4.17 -3.00
CA SER A 16 -1.18 4.59 -1.77
C SER A 16 -0.94 6.07 -1.47
N SER A 17 0.31 6.54 -1.65
CA SER A 17 0.72 7.93 -1.40
C SER A 17 0.26 8.89 -2.51
N HIS A 18 0.21 8.41 -3.77
CA HIS A 18 -0.04 9.27 -4.93
C HIS A 18 -1.42 9.07 -5.57
N THR A 19 -2.18 8.02 -5.20
CA THR A 19 -3.53 7.78 -5.72
C THR A 19 -4.56 7.77 -4.58
N VAL A 20 -4.41 6.86 -3.60
CA VAL A 20 -5.38 6.72 -2.50
C VAL A 20 -5.44 7.98 -1.62
N GLY A 21 -4.29 8.50 -1.21
CA GLY A 21 -4.20 9.72 -0.41
C GLY A 21 -4.84 10.95 -1.10
N PRO A 22 -4.39 11.31 -2.31
CA PRO A 22 -4.95 12.46 -3.05
C PRO A 22 -6.45 12.37 -3.35
N MET A 23 -6.98 11.18 -3.61
CA MET A 23 -8.43 11.00 -3.73
C MET A 23 -9.17 11.29 -2.42
N LYS A 24 -8.65 10.79 -1.28
CA LYS A 24 -9.22 11.13 0.04
C LYS A 24 -9.13 12.62 0.33
N ALA A 25 -8.05 13.30 -0.09
CA ALA A 25 -7.88 14.73 0.12
C ALA A 25 -8.93 15.53 -0.67
N GLY A 26 -9.17 15.16 -1.93
CA GLY A 26 -10.25 15.73 -2.73
C GLY A 26 -11.62 15.53 -2.09
N LYS A 27 -11.92 14.31 -1.60
CA LYS A 27 -13.18 14.02 -0.91
C LYS A 27 -13.36 14.84 0.37
N GLN A 28 -12.33 14.87 1.23
CA GLN A 28 -12.35 15.65 2.47
C GLN A 28 -12.55 17.14 2.21
N PHE A 29 -11.90 17.69 1.18
CA PHE A 29 -12.08 19.09 0.81
C PHE A 29 -13.52 19.41 0.40
N VAL A 30 -14.14 18.53 -0.38
CA VAL A 30 -15.54 18.71 -0.79
C VAL A 30 -16.51 18.53 0.38
N ASP A 31 -16.25 17.58 1.26
CA ASP A 31 -17.05 17.41 2.49
C ASP A 31 -16.96 18.64 3.39
N LEU A 32 -15.79 19.29 3.46
CA LEU A 32 -15.60 20.54 4.19
C LEU A 32 -16.42 21.68 3.57
N LEU A 33 -16.40 21.84 2.24
CA LEU A 33 -17.22 22.84 1.55
C LEU A 33 -18.73 22.65 1.80
N ILE A 34 -19.20 21.40 1.89
CA ILE A 34 -20.59 21.08 2.24
C ILE A 34 -20.86 21.46 3.70
N THR A 35 -20.00 21.03 4.61
CA THR A 35 -20.17 21.23 6.06
C THR A 35 -20.16 22.72 6.44
N GLU A 36 -19.35 23.53 5.75
CA GLU A 36 -19.30 24.98 5.95
C GLU A 36 -20.38 25.75 5.16
N GLY A 37 -21.23 25.06 4.39
CA GLY A 37 -22.31 25.68 3.60
C GLY A 37 -21.81 26.54 2.44
N LEU A 38 -20.56 26.36 2.00
CA LEU A 38 -19.92 27.14 0.94
C LEU A 38 -20.30 26.64 -0.46
N MET A 39 -20.74 25.39 -0.60
CA MET A 39 -20.97 24.75 -1.91
C MET A 39 -21.75 25.62 -2.93
N PRO A 40 -22.88 26.27 -2.58
CA PRO A 40 -23.68 26.99 -3.57
C PRO A 40 -22.99 28.21 -4.19
N SER A 41 -21.98 28.79 -3.52
CA SER A 41 -21.25 29.96 -4.03
C SER A 41 -20.00 29.59 -4.83
N ILE A 42 -19.58 28.32 -4.82
CA ILE A 42 -18.37 27.90 -5.50
C ILE A 42 -18.59 27.87 -7.01
N THR A 43 -17.74 28.57 -7.73
CA THR A 43 -17.76 28.66 -9.20
C THR A 43 -16.61 27.92 -9.84
N ARG A 44 -15.47 27.78 -9.14
CA ARG A 44 -14.24 27.18 -9.65
C ARG A 44 -13.47 26.46 -8.56
N VAL A 45 -12.81 25.36 -8.92
CA VAL A 45 -11.82 24.67 -8.08
C VAL A 45 -10.47 24.66 -8.79
N ALA A 46 -9.39 24.82 -8.03
CA ALA A 46 -8.02 24.67 -8.54
C ALA A 46 -7.17 23.87 -7.56
N VAL A 47 -6.16 23.17 -8.10
CA VAL A 47 -5.28 22.28 -7.34
C VAL A 47 -3.82 22.57 -7.67
N ASP A 48 -2.99 22.70 -6.65
CA ASP A 48 -1.53 22.74 -6.79
C ASP A 48 -0.93 21.47 -6.18
N VAL A 49 -0.11 20.75 -6.93
CA VAL A 49 0.55 19.51 -6.51
C VAL A 49 2.05 19.77 -6.38
N TYR A 50 2.68 19.37 -5.29
CA TYR A 50 4.06 19.74 -4.93
C TYR A 50 4.98 18.52 -4.74
N GLY A 51 6.28 18.77 -4.82
CA GLY A 51 7.35 17.83 -4.47
C GLY A 51 7.29 16.47 -5.16
N SER A 52 7.54 15.40 -4.41
CA SER A 52 7.56 14.02 -4.94
C SER A 52 6.20 13.64 -5.54
N LEU A 53 5.10 14.11 -4.93
CA LEU A 53 3.74 13.95 -5.44
C LEU A 53 3.55 14.55 -6.83
N SER A 54 4.23 15.67 -7.10
CA SER A 54 4.22 16.31 -8.41
C SER A 54 5.11 15.59 -9.42
N LEU A 55 6.34 15.23 -9.02
CA LEU A 55 7.36 14.64 -9.89
C LEU A 55 6.92 13.31 -10.51
N THR A 56 6.24 12.46 -9.75
CA THR A 56 5.77 11.14 -10.22
C THR A 56 4.26 11.07 -10.40
N GLY A 57 3.53 12.14 -10.07
CA GLY A 57 2.07 12.11 -9.96
C GLY A 57 1.35 11.68 -11.23
N LYS A 58 1.84 12.06 -12.42
CA LYS A 58 1.26 11.59 -13.70
C LYS A 58 1.44 10.08 -13.89
N GLY A 59 2.59 9.52 -13.54
CA GLY A 59 2.85 8.07 -13.57
C GLY A 59 2.03 7.29 -12.53
N HIS A 60 1.59 7.97 -11.48
CA HIS A 60 0.78 7.44 -10.39
C HIS A 60 -0.73 7.79 -10.47
N HIS A 61 -1.17 8.45 -11.54
CA HIS A 61 -2.56 8.89 -11.73
C HIS A 61 -3.08 9.83 -10.62
N THR A 62 -2.22 10.67 -10.04
CA THR A 62 -2.58 11.63 -8.98
C THR A 62 -3.63 12.64 -9.44
N ASP A 63 -3.54 13.09 -10.68
CA ASP A 63 -4.53 13.98 -11.29
C ASP A 63 -5.92 13.36 -11.32
N ILE A 64 -6.02 12.14 -11.86
CA ILE A 64 -7.25 11.36 -11.92
C ILE A 64 -7.80 11.14 -10.50
N ALA A 65 -6.93 10.77 -9.56
CA ALA A 65 -7.32 10.52 -8.18
C ALA A 65 -7.94 11.75 -7.50
N ILE A 66 -7.30 12.92 -7.62
CA ILE A 66 -7.81 14.16 -7.04
C ILE A 66 -9.16 14.53 -7.67
N ILE A 67 -9.28 14.44 -9.00
CA ILE A 67 -10.53 14.72 -9.73
C ILE A 67 -11.66 13.81 -9.23
N MET A 68 -11.41 12.50 -9.12
CA MET A 68 -12.40 11.55 -8.63
C MET A 68 -12.78 11.80 -7.16
N GLY A 69 -11.82 12.20 -6.33
CA GLY A 69 -12.06 12.59 -4.94
C GLY A 69 -12.95 13.83 -4.83
N LEU A 70 -12.65 14.88 -5.59
CA LEU A 70 -13.47 16.09 -5.70
C LEU A 70 -14.88 15.76 -6.25
N ALA A 71 -14.98 14.76 -7.13
CA ALA A 71 -16.26 14.27 -7.61
C ALA A 71 -17.07 13.52 -6.52
N GLY A 72 -16.53 13.30 -5.33
CA GLY A 72 -17.23 12.68 -4.20
C GLY A 72 -16.91 11.20 -3.98
N ASN A 73 -15.95 10.63 -4.71
CA ASN A 73 -15.61 9.21 -4.61
C ASN A 73 -14.61 8.92 -3.49
N LEU A 74 -14.66 7.70 -2.96
CA LEU A 74 -13.65 7.16 -2.05
C LEU A 74 -12.88 5.99 -2.69
N PRO A 75 -11.59 5.80 -2.36
CA PRO A 75 -10.75 4.77 -2.98
C PRO A 75 -11.23 3.33 -2.80
N ASP A 76 -11.95 3.03 -1.73
CA ASP A 76 -12.47 1.69 -1.41
C ASP A 76 -13.74 1.33 -2.19
N THR A 77 -14.50 2.34 -2.62
CA THR A 77 -15.84 2.17 -3.20
C THR A 77 -16.01 2.72 -4.62
N VAL A 78 -15.07 3.53 -5.11
CA VAL A 78 -15.13 4.13 -6.46
C VAL A 78 -15.36 3.10 -7.57
N ASP A 79 -16.26 3.37 -8.51
CA ASP A 79 -16.44 2.53 -9.70
C ASP A 79 -15.28 2.75 -10.68
N ILE A 80 -14.32 1.82 -10.67
CA ILE A 80 -13.09 1.90 -11.45
C ILE A 80 -13.38 1.92 -12.96
N ASP A 81 -14.39 1.19 -13.42
CA ASP A 81 -14.67 1.06 -14.85
C ASP A 81 -15.28 2.35 -15.43
N SER A 82 -15.88 3.20 -14.58
CA SER A 82 -16.41 4.51 -14.96
C SER A 82 -15.35 5.61 -15.12
N ILE A 83 -14.20 5.47 -14.44
CA ILE A 83 -13.16 6.51 -14.36
C ILE A 83 -12.73 7.05 -15.73
N PRO A 84 -12.40 6.21 -16.74
CA PRO A 84 -11.92 6.72 -18.01
C PRO A 84 -12.94 7.59 -18.75
N ALA A 85 -14.24 7.26 -18.64
CA ALA A 85 -15.29 8.05 -19.27
C ALA A 85 -15.49 9.39 -18.55
N PHE A 86 -15.49 9.37 -17.21
CA PHE A 86 -15.63 10.56 -16.38
C PHE A 86 -14.50 11.57 -16.62
N ILE A 87 -13.24 11.10 -16.63
CA ILE A 87 -12.08 11.98 -16.84
C ILE A 87 -12.11 12.62 -18.23
N ARG A 88 -12.43 11.85 -19.29
CA ARG A 88 -12.57 12.41 -20.64
C ARG A 88 -13.63 13.50 -20.71
N ASP A 89 -14.74 13.32 -20.02
CA ASP A 89 -15.82 14.29 -19.97
C ASP A 89 -15.38 15.60 -19.29
N VAL A 90 -14.69 15.52 -18.14
CA VAL A 90 -14.09 16.67 -17.45
C VAL A 90 -13.10 17.40 -18.36
N GLU A 91 -12.22 16.67 -19.06
CA GLU A 91 -11.21 17.24 -19.95
C GLU A 91 -11.79 17.94 -21.19
N LEU A 92 -12.92 17.45 -21.69
CA LEU A 92 -13.62 18.01 -22.86
C LEU A 92 -14.46 19.21 -22.49
N ARG A 93 -15.23 19.13 -21.40
CA ARG A 93 -16.13 20.20 -20.96
C ARG A 93 -15.40 21.29 -20.18
N GLN A 94 -14.23 21.00 -19.61
CA GLN A 94 -13.52 21.87 -18.67
C GLN A 94 -14.38 22.24 -17.44
N LYS A 95 -15.26 21.30 -17.06
CA LYS A 95 -16.22 21.40 -15.97
C LYS A 95 -16.12 20.15 -15.12
N LEU A 96 -16.22 20.31 -13.80
CA LEU A 96 -16.19 19.22 -12.84
C LEU A 96 -17.47 19.18 -12.04
N MET A 97 -18.10 18.01 -12.00
CA MET A 97 -19.20 17.74 -11.08
C MET A 97 -18.63 17.36 -9.71
N LEU A 98 -18.91 18.17 -8.69
CA LEU A 98 -18.54 17.91 -7.30
C LEU A 98 -19.62 17.10 -6.58
N ALA A 99 -19.22 16.50 -5.46
CA ALA A 99 -20.13 15.91 -4.47
C ALA A 99 -21.17 14.94 -5.08
N ASN A 100 -20.71 13.97 -5.88
CA ASN A 100 -21.53 12.97 -6.57
C ASN A 100 -22.56 13.57 -7.53
N GLY A 101 -22.20 14.66 -8.23
CA GLY A 101 -23.08 15.26 -9.24
C GLY A 101 -23.97 16.39 -8.72
N LEU A 102 -23.79 16.85 -7.49
CA LEU A 102 -24.67 17.85 -6.87
C LEU A 102 -24.37 19.28 -7.32
N HIS A 103 -23.12 19.59 -7.70
CA HIS A 103 -22.72 20.96 -8.02
C HIS A 103 -21.68 20.97 -9.15
N GLU A 104 -21.89 21.78 -10.18
CA GLU A 104 -20.93 21.92 -11.29
C GLU A 104 -20.04 23.14 -11.08
N VAL A 105 -18.73 22.98 -11.26
CA VAL A 105 -17.74 24.05 -11.17
C VAL A 105 -16.85 24.10 -12.40
N ASP A 106 -16.24 25.26 -12.66
CA ASP A 106 -15.14 25.40 -13.61
C ASP A 106 -13.93 24.60 -13.14
N PHE A 107 -13.38 23.80 -14.04
CA PHE A 107 -12.14 23.07 -13.85
C PHE A 107 -11.33 23.09 -15.16
N PRO A 108 -10.70 24.23 -15.48
CA PRO A 108 -10.03 24.41 -16.77
C PRO A 108 -8.78 23.55 -16.88
N ARG A 109 -8.47 23.11 -18.11
CA ARG A 109 -7.25 22.34 -18.38
C ARG A 109 -5.99 23.11 -17.99
N GLU A 110 -6.01 24.42 -18.24
CA GLU A 110 -4.95 25.33 -17.81
C GLU A 110 -5.37 25.99 -16.48
N GLY A 111 -4.54 25.84 -15.45
CA GLY A 111 -4.78 26.43 -14.13
C GLY A 111 -5.78 25.68 -13.22
N GLY A 112 -6.50 24.67 -13.71
CA GLY A 112 -7.32 23.80 -12.85
C GLY A 112 -6.48 22.84 -12.01
N MET A 113 -5.37 22.32 -12.55
CA MET A 113 -4.40 21.54 -11.80
C MET A 113 -2.96 21.86 -12.25
N VAL A 114 -2.12 22.27 -11.31
CA VAL A 114 -0.73 22.67 -11.58
C VAL A 114 0.23 21.77 -10.83
N PHE A 115 1.14 21.13 -11.58
CA PHE A 115 2.22 20.31 -11.05
C PHE A 115 3.47 21.19 -10.86
N ARG A 116 3.85 21.42 -9.60
CA ARG A 116 4.92 22.32 -9.20
C ARG A 116 6.21 21.57 -8.90
N SER A 117 7.35 22.21 -9.13
CA SER A 117 8.67 21.61 -8.92
C SER A 117 9.22 21.79 -7.51
N ASP A 118 8.68 22.76 -6.76
CA ASP A 118 9.02 23.06 -5.38
C ASP A 118 8.31 22.14 -4.38
N ASN A 119 8.86 22.07 -3.17
CA ASN A 119 8.34 21.26 -2.07
C ASN A 119 7.58 22.16 -1.08
N LEU A 120 6.54 21.61 -0.46
CA LEU A 120 5.97 22.16 0.77
C LEU A 120 6.84 21.82 1.99
N PRO A 121 6.76 22.61 3.08
CA PRO A 121 7.75 22.56 4.15
C PRO A 121 7.67 21.30 5.04
N LEU A 122 6.50 20.67 5.18
CA LEU A 122 6.30 19.61 6.18
C LEU A 122 6.53 18.19 5.64
N HIS A 123 6.28 17.94 4.35
CA HIS A 123 6.46 16.61 3.74
C HIS A 123 6.59 16.72 2.21
N GLU A 124 7.34 15.77 1.60
CA GLU A 124 7.63 15.77 0.16
C GLU A 124 6.40 15.52 -0.72
N ASN A 125 5.38 14.84 -0.19
CA ASN A 125 4.10 14.60 -0.88
C ASN A 125 3.04 15.57 -0.37
N GLY A 126 2.92 16.74 -0.99
CA GLY A 126 1.98 17.78 -0.58
C GLY A 126 1.11 18.28 -1.72
N MET A 127 -0.11 18.71 -1.39
CA MET A 127 -1.03 19.33 -2.35
C MET A 127 -1.84 20.43 -1.66
N GLN A 128 -2.27 21.42 -2.44
CA GLN A 128 -3.21 22.44 -2.01
C GLN A 128 -4.44 22.43 -2.90
N ILE A 129 -5.61 22.50 -2.29
CA ILE A 129 -6.90 22.55 -2.98
C ILE A 129 -7.57 23.88 -2.64
N HIS A 130 -8.03 24.58 -3.67
CA HIS A 130 -8.59 25.93 -3.58
C HIS A 130 -9.99 25.95 -4.17
N ALA A 131 -10.91 26.65 -3.51
CA ALA A 131 -12.26 26.93 -4.02
C ALA A 131 -12.49 28.43 -4.16
N PHE A 132 -13.19 28.82 -5.22
CA PHE A 132 -13.41 30.22 -5.58
C PHE A 132 -14.88 30.55 -5.79
N ALA A 133 -15.31 31.73 -5.34
CA ALA A 133 -16.60 32.35 -5.67
C ALA A 133 -16.34 33.55 -6.59
N GLY A 134 -16.54 33.37 -7.89
CA GLY A 134 -15.98 34.27 -8.90
C GLY A 134 -14.43 34.26 -8.85
N ASP A 135 -13.85 35.44 -8.68
CA ASP A 135 -12.39 35.62 -8.57
C ASP A 135 -11.86 35.50 -7.13
N GLU A 136 -12.74 35.51 -6.13
CA GLU A 136 -12.36 35.45 -4.73
C GLU A 136 -12.08 34.01 -4.30
N LYS A 137 -10.90 33.78 -3.71
CA LYS A 137 -10.56 32.49 -3.10
C LYS A 137 -11.19 32.39 -1.72
N VAL A 138 -12.24 31.60 -1.60
CA VAL A 138 -13.03 31.48 -0.36
C VAL A 138 -12.54 30.39 0.58
N LEU A 139 -11.87 29.36 0.06
CA LEU A 139 -11.26 28.30 0.87
C LEU A 139 -9.98 27.79 0.21
N SER A 140 -8.98 27.49 1.04
CA SER A 140 -7.68 26.96 0.64
C SER A 140 -7.20 26.01 1.74
N LYS A 141 -6.97 24.73 1.39
CA LYS A 141 -6.48 23.72 2.35
C LYS A 141 -5.23 23.03 1.80
N THR A 142 -4.24 22.85 2.68
CA THR A 142 -3.02 22.10 2.40
C THR A 142 -3.15 20.70 3.00
N TYR A 143 -2.86 19.67 2.20
CA TYR A 143 -2.86 18.27 2.61
C TYR A 143 -1.50 17.62 2.29
N TYR A 144 -1.07 16.71 3.16
CA TYR A 144 0.12 15.90 2.98
C TYR A 144 -0.25 14.41 2.96
N SER A 145 0.27 13.65 1.99
CA SER A 145 0.12 12.19 1.97
C SER A 145 1.37 11.49 2.51
N ILE A 146 1.26 10.99 3.73
CA ILE A 146 2.37 10.50 4.56
C ILE A 146 2.62 8.98 4.45
N GLY A 147 2.17 8.36 3.37
CA GLY A 147 2.34 6.91 3.13
C GLY A 147 1.14 6.06 3.60
N GLY A 148 1.05 4.82 3.11
CA GLY A 148 -0.03 3.87 3.44
C GLY A 148 -1.47 4.33 3.09
N GLY A 149 -1.63 5.38 2.29
CA GLY A 149 -2.94 5.94 1.96
C GLY A 149 -3.56 6.81 3.07
N PHE A 150 -2.72 7.25 4.02
CA PHE A 150 -3.05 8.27 5.01
C PHE A 150 -2.82 9.66 4.44
N ILE A 151 -3.66 10.58 4.88
CA ILE A 151 -3.52 12.02 4.64
C ILE A 151 -3.67 12.77 5.95
N VAL A 152 -2.97 13.89 6.04
CA VAL A 152 -3.10 14.82 7.16
C VAL A 152 -3.16 16.23 6.60
N ASP A 153 -4.05 17.05 7.14
CA ASP A 153 -4.03 18.48 6.85
C ASP A 153 -2.83 19.16 7.56
N GLU A 154 -2.45 20.32 7.05
CA GLU A 154 -1.30 21.06 7.59
C GLU A 154 -1.46 21.44 9.07
N GLU A 155 -2.68 21.74 9.53
CA GLU A 155 -2.92 22.11 10.92
C GLU A 155 -2.75 20.92 11.88
N ASN A 156 -2.87 19.69 11.39
CA ASN A 156 -2.75 18.46 12.17
C ASN A 156 -1.45 17.69 11.92
N PHE A 157 -0.55 18.19 11.08
CA PHE A 157 0.73 17.54 10.82
C PHE A 157 1.57 17.43 12.10
N GLY A 158 2.09 16.22 12.38
CA GLY A 158 2.90 15.93 13.56
C GLY A 158 2.12 15.91 14.89
N LYS A 159 0.80 16.12 14.88
CA LYS A 159 -0.04 15.89 16.06
C LYS A 159 -0.37 14.40 16.14
N ALA A 160 -0.08 13.78 17.29
CA ALA A 160 -0.52 12.41 17.53
C ALA A 160 -2.04 12.36 17.45
N SER A 161 -2.60 11.46 16.63
CA SER A 161 -4.01 11.11 16.74
C SER A 161 -4.18 10.40 18.09
N VAL A 162 -4.76 11.11 19.05
CA VAL A 162 -4.97 10.60 20.41
C VAL A 162 -6.10 9.56 20.36
N ASN A 163 -5.77 8.33 19.96
CA ASN A 163 -6.62 7.19 20.22
C ASN A 163 -6.25 6.66 21.62
N ASP A 164 -6.92 7.20 22.64
CA ASP A 164 -6.83 6.83 24.06
C ASP A 164 -7.36 5.41 24.36
N VAL A 165 -7.48 4.54 23.35
CA VAL A 165 -7.97 3.18 23.58
C VAL A 165 -6.87 2.35 24.24
N SER A 166 -7.09 2.07 25.53
CA SER A 166 -6.27 1.14 26.30
C SER A 166 -6.54 -0.28 25.81
N VAL A 167 -5.48 -0.97 25.37
CA VAL A 167 -5.53 -2.37 24.95
C VAL A 167 -4.87 -3.27 26.01
N PRO A 168 -5.23 -4.57 26.10
CA PRO A 168 -4.69 -5.47 27.13
C PRO A 168 -3.18 -5.70 27.06
N TYR A 169 -2.63 -5.81 25.85
CA TYR A 169 -1.23 -6.17 25.61
C TYR A 169 -0.55 -5.13 24.70
N PRO A 170 -0.34 -3.89 25.19
CA PRO A 170 0.35 -2.88 24.40
C PRO A 170 1.77 -3.34 24.06
N PHE A 171 2.26 -2.99 22.86
CA PHE A 171 3.62 -3.25 22.44
C PHE A 171 4.13 -2.12 21.54
N ASN A 172 5.41 -1.81 21.68
CA ASN A 172 6.17 -0.88 20.86
C ASN A 172 7.41 -1.54 20.25
N SER A 173 7.80 -2.73 20.69
CA SER A 173 8.98 -3.46 20.20
C SER A 173 8.69 -4.95 20.04
N ALA A 174 9.50 -5.65 19.25
CA ALA A 174 9.45 -7.10 19.15
C ALA A 174 9.80 -7.75 20.50
N ALA A 175 10.72 -7.16 21.27
CA ALA A 175 11.01 -7.60 22.63
C ALA A 175 9.76 -7.57 23.54
N GLU A 176 8.93 -6.53 23.46
CA GLU A 176 7.67 -6.44 24.22
C GLU A 176 6.63 -7.46 23.74
N ILE A 177 6.52 -7.70 22.42
CA ILE A 177 5.67 -8.77 21.88
C ILE A 177 6.08 -10.13 22.48
N LEU A 178 7.37 -10.44 22.48
CA LEU A 178 7.88 -11.70 23.00
C LEU A 178 7.65 -11.83 24.51
N ALA A 179 7.88 -10.78 25.29
CA ALA A 179 7.64 -10.77 26.73
C ALA A 179 6.14 -11.00 27.05
N ASN A 180 5.23 -10.33 26.33
CA ASN A 180 3.79 -10.54 26.47
C ASN A 180 3.38 -11.98 26.10
N CYS A 181 3.92 -12.55 25.02
CA CYS A 181 3.65 -13.93 24.62
C CYS A 181 4.17 -14.94 25.64
N GLU A 182 5.37 -14.71 26.20
CA GLU A 182 5.95 -15.56 27.26
C GLU A 182 5.12 -15.51 28.55
N GLN A 183 4.68 -14.32 28.96
CA GLN A 183 3.89 -14.15 30.17
C GLN A 183 2.48 -14.76 30.05
N THR A 184 1.86 -14.69 28.88
CA THR A 184 0.45 -15.09 28.66
C THR A 184 0.29 -16.50 28.08
N GLY A 185 1.34 -17.04 27.45
CA GLY A 185 1.27 -18.27 26.66
C GLY A 185 0.51 -18.12 25.33
N LEU A 186 0.14 -16.89 24.94
CA LEU A 186 -0.51 -16.62 23.65
C LEU A 186 0.51 -16.61 22.51
N SER A 187 0.07 -16.98 21.31
CA SER A 187 0.82 -16.68 20.09
C SER A 187 0.70 -15.19 19.73
N ILE A 188 1.49 -14.72 18.77
CA ILE A 188 1.45 -13.31 18.35
C ILE A 188 0.05 -12.96 17.82
N SER A 189 -0.54 -13.81 16.97
CA SER A 189 -1.90 -13.58 16.47
C SER A 189 -2.94 -13.63 17.60
N GLY A 190 -2.77 -14.52 18.58
CA GLY A 190 -3.66 -14.62 19.74
C GLY A 190 -3.62 -13.38 20.62
N MET A 191 -2.43 -12.85 20.89
CA MET A 191 -2.22 -11.60 21.64
C MET A 191 -2.83 -10.41 20.89
N VAL A 192 -2.58 -10.30 19.59
CA VAL A 192 -3.09 -9.18 18.75
C VAL A 192 -4.61 -9.25 18.62
N MET A 193 -5.21 -10.45 18.54
CA MET A 193 -6.66 -10.62 18.58
C MET A 193 -7.27 -10.01 19.85
N GLN A 194 -6.64 -10.19 21.02
CA GLN A 194 -7.14 -9.60 22.27
C GLN A 194 -7.05 -8.07 22.26
N ASN A 195 -6.04 -7.50 21.61
CA ASN A 195 -5.95 -6.05 21.42
C ASN A 195 -7.01 -5.53 20.45
N GLU A 196 -7.25 -6.20 19.33
CA GLU A 196 -8.29 -5.82 18.37
C GLU A 196 -9.69 -5.96 19.00
N LEU A 197 -9.95 -6.97 19.81
CA LEU A 197 -11.22 -7.15 20.54
C LEU A 197 -11.50 -6.04 21.57
N ALA A 198 -10.48 -5.29 21.99
CA ALA A 198 -10.66 -4.11 22.84
C ALA A 198 -11.09 -2.86 22.04
N MET A 199 -10.93 -2.88 20.71
CA MET A 199 -11.24 -1.77 19.80
C MET A 199 -12.46 -2.07 18.91
N HIS A 200 -12.71 -3.35 18.63
CA HIS A 200 -13.69 -3.83 17.67
C HIS A 200 -14.41 -5.06 18.22
N SER A 201 -15.65 -5.28 17.79
CA SER A 201 -16.34 -6.54 18.02
C SER A 201 -15.72 -7.68 17.22
N LYS A 202 -15.95 -8.92 17.66
CA LYS A 202 -15.46 -10.10 16.95
C LYS A 202 -16.02 -10.17 15.52
N GLU A 203 -17.30 -9.86 15.37
CA GLU A 203 -18.00 -9.86 14.08
C GLU A 203 -17.42 -8.81 13.12
N GLU A 204 -17.02 -7.64 13.62
CA GLU A 204 -16.33 -6.61 12.80
C GLU A 204 -14.97 -7.10 12.33
N ILE A 205 -14.17 -7.73 13.20
CA ILE A 205 -12.86 -8.30 12.85
C ILE A 205 -13.00 -9.37 11.77
N GLU A 206 -13.93 -10.32 11.96
CA GLU A 206 -14.18 -11.40 11.01
C GLU A 206 -14.67 -10.85 9.66
N SER A 207 -15.63 -9.93 9.68
CA SER A 207 -16.17 -9.30 8.47
C SER A 207 -15.11 -8.51 7.72
N TYR A 208 -14.27 -7.77 8.45
CA TYR A 208 -13.20 -6.96 7.88
C TYR A 208 -12.16 -7.82 7.17
N PHE A 209 -11.58 -8.81 7.86
CA PHE A 209 -10.57 -9.66 7.25
C PHE A 209 -11.14 -10.57 6.15
N THR A 210 -12.43 -10.91 6.22
CA THR A 210 -13.13 -11.57 5.11
C THR A 210 -13.14 -10.67 3.87
N ALA A 211 -13.52 -9.40 4.00
CA ALA A 211 -13.53 -8.46 2.88
C ALA A 211 -12.12 -8.24 2.32
N ILE A 212 -11.11 -8.17 3.18
CA ILE A 212 -9.69 -8.08 2.78
C ILE A 212 -9.27 -9.29 1.95
N TRP A 213 -9.50 -10.50 2.44
CA TRP A 213 -9.09 -11.70 1.73
C TRP A 213 -9.85 -11.88 0.42
N GLN A 214 -11.17 -11.64 0.42
CA GLN A 214 -11.97 -11.71 -0.80
C GLN A 214 -11.50 -10.71 -1.85
N THR A 215 -11.15 -9.49 -1.44
CA THR A 215 -10.62 -8.47 -2.36
C THR A 215 -9.26 -8.89 -2.91
N MET A 216 -8.35 -9.40 -2.07
CA MET A 216 -7.06 -9.92 -2.49
C MET A 216 -7.19 -11.08 -3.49
N ARG A 217 -8.07 -12.04 -3.23
CA ARG A 217 -8.35 -13.15 -4.15
C ARG A 217 -8.96 -12.66 -5.46
N ALA A 218 -9.95 -11.79 -5.42
CA ALA A 218 -10.55 -11.22 -6.62
C ALA A 218 -9.50 -10.46 -7.47
N CYS A 219 -8.55 -9.78 -6.82
CA CYS A 219 -7.42 -9.12 -7.48
C CYS A 219 -6.50 -10.14 -8.18
N ILE A 220 -6.11 -11.22 -7.48
CA ILE A 220 -5.36 -12.34 -8.09
C ILE A 220 -6.12 -12.89 -9.29
N ASP A 221 -7.38 -13.29 -9.10
CA ASP A 221 -8.21 -13.89 -10.14
C ASP A 221 -8.35 -12.97 -11.36
N ARG A 222 -8.57 -11.65 -11.16
CA ARG A 222 -8.63 -10.68 -12.25
C ARG A 222 -7.29 -10.58 -12.99
N GLY A 223 -6.17 -10.46 -12.28
CA GLY A 223 -4.84 -10.42 -12.90
C GLY A 223 -4.48 -11.68 -13.68
N LEU A 224 -4.90 -12.85 -13.19
CA LEU A 224 -4.71 -14.14 -13.86
C LEU A 224 -5.53 -14.32 -15.15
N ASN A 225 -6.59 -13.54 -15.34
CA ASN A 225 -7.48 -13.61 -16.50
C ASN A 225 -7.38 -12.38 -17.42
N THR A 226 -6.64 -11.35 -17.03
CA THR A 226 -6.53 -10.11 -17.81
C THR A 226 -5.28 -10.11 -18.68
N GLU A 227 -5.46 -10.02 -19.99
CA GLU A 227 -4.39 -9.87 -20.96
C GLU A 227 -4.15 -8.40 -21.36
N GLY A 228 -3.09 -8.16 -22.12
CA GLY A 228 -2.80 -6.85 -22.71
C GLY A 228 -1.57 -6.18 -22.11
N VAL A 229 -1.53 -4.86 -22.23
CA VAL A 229 -0.37 -4.02 -21.92
C VAL A 229 -0.73 -3.00 -20.85
N LEU A 230 0.15 -2.81 -19.87
CA LEU A 230 -0.03 -1.86 -18.79
C LEU A 230 -0.01 -0.41 -19.30
N PRO A 231 -0.75 0.51 -18.65
CA PRO A 231 -0.83 1.90 -19.09
C PRO A 231 0.48 2.66 -18.92
N GLY A 232 0.59 3.77 -19.66
CA GLY A 232 1.74 4.67 -19.65
C GLY A 232 2.89 4.27 -20.56
N PRO A 233 4.02 5.01 -20.51
CA PRO A 233 5.01 5.03 -21.57
C PRO A 233 5.83 3.74 -21.70
N LEU A 234 5.93 2.93 -20.64
CA LEU A 234 6.71 1.69 -20.68
C LEU A 234 6.06 0.56 -21.47
N ARG A 235 4.73 0.61 -21.65
CA ARG A 235 3.98 -0.41 -22.42
C ARG A 235 4.34 -1.85 -22.02
N VAL A 236 4.50 -2.11 -20.71
CA VAL A 236 4.89 -3.43 -20.18
C VAL A 236 3.78 -4.45 -20.44
N PRO A 237 4.06 -5.60 -21.09
CA PRO A 237 3.07 -6.64 -21.28
C PRO A 237 2.74 -7.33 -19.95
N ARG A 238 1.46 -7.63 -19.76
CA ARG A 238 1.00 -8.48 -18.65
C ARG A 238 1.48 -9.91 -18.85
N ARG A 239 1.97 -10.53 -17.79
CA ARG A 239 2.63 -11.85 -17.79
C ARG A 239 1.86 -12.89 -17.01
N ALA A 240 1.09 -12.48 -16.00
CA ALA A 240 0.40 -13.41 -15.10
C ALA A 240 -0.55 -14.36 -15.84
N SER A 241 -1.35 -13.84 -16.78
CA SER A 241 -2.31 -14.66 -17.54
C SER A 241 -1.64 -15.71 -18.43
N ALA A 242 -0.55 -15.35 -19.12
CA ALA A 242 0.19 -16.29 -19.94
C ALA A 242 0.89 -17.37 -19.10
N LEU A 243 1.50 -16.96 -17.98
CA LEU A 243 2.15 -17.88 -17.04
C LEU A 243 1.15 -18.87 -16.44
N ARG A 244 -0.07 -18.42 -16.09
CA ARG A 244 -1.15 -19.31 -15.63
C ARG A 244 -1.46 -20.42 -16.61
N ARG A 245 -1.59 -20.12 -17.90
CA ARG A 245 -1.88 -21.14 -18.92
C ARG A 245 -0.78 -22.20 -18.97
N LEU A 246 0.47 -21.77 -18.87
CA LEU A 246 1.62 -22.67 -18.84
C LEU A 246 1.62 -23.56 -17.59
N LEU A 247 1.40 -22.97 -16.40
CA LEU A 247 1.39 -23.71 -15.14
C LEU A 247 0.21 -24.69 -15.08
N VAL A 248 -1.02 -24.25 -15.32
CA VAL A 248 -2.22 -25.12 -15.27
C VAL A 248 -2.14 -26.29 -16.26
N SER A 249 -1.54 -26.08 -17.44
CA SER A 249 -1.39 -27.15 -18.44
C SER A 249 -0.29 -28.17 -18.11
N SER A 250 0.69 -27.79 -17.27
CA SER A 250 1.85 -28.63 -16.94
C SER A 250 1.85 -29.16 -15.50
N ASP A 251 1.03 -28.60 -14.61
CA ASP A 251 1.09 -28.80 -13.15
C ASP A 251 1.13 -30.27 -12.71
N LYS A 252 0.26 -31.12 -13.27
CA LYS A 252 0.18 -32.55 -12.92
C LYS A 252 1.28 -33.43 -13.53
N LEU A 253 1.99 -32.90 -14.53
CA LEU A 253 2.97 -33.64 -15.33
C LEU A 253 4.41 -33.13 -15.12
N SER A 254 4.56 -31.95 -14.50
CA SER A 254 5.86 -31.34 -14.29
C SER A 254 6.61 -32.03 -13.16
N SER A 255 7.87 -32.32 -13.42
CA SER A 255 8.85 -32.75 -12.41
C SER A 255 9.83 -31.62 -12.06
N ASP A 256 9.58 -30.40 -12.55
CA ASP A 256 10.42 -29.25 -12.27
C ASP A 256 10.28 -28.85 -10.79
N PRO A 257 11.35 -28.97 -9.97
CA PRO A 257 11.29 -28.59 -8.57
C PRO A 257 11.01 -27.10 -8.35
N MET A 258 11.20 -26.26 -9.37
CA MET A 258 10.97 -24.81 -9.30
C MET A 258 9.54 -24.39 -9.63
N ILE A 259 8.64 -25.32 -10.00
CA ILE A 259 7.25 -24.98 -10.34
C ILE A 259 6.51 -24.23 -9.24
N VAL A 260 6.81 -24.55 -7.97
CA VAL A 260 6.24 -23.87 -6.80
C VAL A 260 6.61 -22.39 -6.78
N ILE A 261 7.85 -22.06 -7.16
CA ILE A 261 8.32 -20.67 -7.27
C ILE A 261 7.58 -19.95 -8.39
N ASP A 262 7.35 -20.61 -9.52
CA ASP A 262 6.61 -20.01 -10.64
C ASP A 262 5.15 -19.72 -10.29
N TRP A 263 4.49 -20.59 -9.51
CA TRP A 263 3.16 -20.31 -8.96
C TRP A 263 3.15 -19.08 -8.04
N VAL A 264 4.11 -18.98 -7.12
CA VAL A 264 4.26 -17.82 -6.22
C VAL A 264 4.50 -16.53 -7.02
N ASN A 265 5.39 -16.59 -8.01
CA ASN A 265 5.67 -15.48 -8.91
C ASN A 265 4.39 -15.06 -9.64
N MET A 266 3.64 -16.02 -10.21
CA MET A 266 2.40 -15.76 -10.92
C MET A 266 1.36 -15.03 -10.06
N PHE A 267 1.16 -15.45 -8.80
CA PHE A 267 0.22 -14.77 -7.90
C PHE A 267 0.64 -13.32 -7.62
N ALA A 268 1.92 -13.08 -7.32
CA ALA A 268 2.43 -11.74 -7.07
C ALA A 268 2.35 -10.85 -8.33
N LEU A 269 2.71 -11.39 -9.50
CA LEU A 269 2.58 -10.70 -10.78
C LEU A 269 1.12 -10.30 -11.04
N ALA A 270 0.16 -11.20 -10.83
CA ALA A 270 -1.26 -10.92 -11.06
C ALA A 270 -1.74 -9.69 -10.28
N VAL A 271 -1.41 -9.62 -8.98
CA VAL A 271 -1.82 -8.51 -8.11
C VAL A 271 -1.12 -7.21 -8.51
N ASN A 272 0.19 -7.23 -8.75
CA ASN A 272 0.92 -6.01 -9.11
C ASN A 272 0.61 -5.50 -10.52
N GLU A 273 0.24 -6.38 -11.46
CA GLU A 273 -0.25 -5.99 -12.78
C GLU A 273 -1.64 -5.33 -12.69
N GLU A 274 -2.53 -5.82 -11.84
CA GLU A 274 -3.81 -5.14 -11.54
C GLU A 274 -3.57 -3.78 -10.85
N ASN A 275 -2.65 -3.72 -9.88
CA ASN A 275 -2.27 -2.47 -9.24
C ASN A 275 -1.80 -1.42 -10.27
N ALA A 276 -0.84 -1.80 -11.11
CA ALA A 276 -0.27 -0.92 -12.12
C ALA A 276 -1.30 -0.43 -13.15
N ALA A 277 -2.39 -1.18 -13.35
CA ALA A 277 -3.49 -0.80 -14.23
C ALA A 277 -4.56 0.06 -13.55
N GLY A 278 -4.43 0.39 -12.27
CA GLY A 278 -5.43 1.16 -11.51
C GLY A 278 -6.60 0.32 -10.97
N GLY A 279 -6.43 -1.00 -10.90
CA GLY A 279 -7.44 -1.93 -10.38
C GLY A 279 -7.65 -1.82 -8.87
N ARG A 280 -8.65 -2.55 -8.37
CA ARG A 280 -8.91 -2.68 -6.92
C ARG A 280 -7.83 -3.54 -6.28
N VAL A 281 -7.21 -3.01 -5.22
CA VAL A 281 -6.13 -3.69 -4.48
C VAL A 281 -6.32 -3.49 -2.98
N VAL A 282 -5.58 -4.27 -2.18
CA VAL A 282 -5.47 -4.06 -0.74
C VAL A 282 -4.04 -3.66 -0.41
N THR A 283 -3.85 -2.61 0.38
CA THR A 283 -2.51 -2.22 0.85
C THR A 283 -1.90 -3.33 1.70
N ALA A 284 -0.59 -3.58 1.58
CA ALA A 284 0.09 -4.57 2.43
C ALA A 284 1.61 -4.34 2.57
N PRO A 285 2.09 -3.23 3.18
CA PRO A 285 1.32 -2.11 3.76
C PRO A 285 1.09 -0.95 2.78
N THR A 286 1.61 -1.04 1.55
CA THR A 286 1.39 -0.06 0.47
C THR A 286 0.93 -0.77 -0.81
N ASN A 287 0.42 -0.01 -1.78
CA ASN A 287 0.03 -0.51 -3.09
C ASN A 287 1.23 -1.02 -3.89
N GLY A 288 2.41 -0.40 -3.74
CA GLY A 288 3.62 -0.86 -4.43
C GLY A 288 4.07 -2.26 -4.01
N ALA A 289 3.71 -2.67 -2.80
CA ALA A 289 4.06 -3.96 -2.20
C ALA A 289 2.86 -4.91 -2.02
N CYS A 290 1.72 -4.61 -2.65
CA CYS A 290 0.45 -5.29 -2.36
C CYS A 290 0.39 -6.75 -2.84
N GLY A 291 1.30 -7.22 -3.68
CA GLY A 291 1.30 -8.60 -4.18
C GLY A 291 1.89 -9.62 -3.22
N ILE A 292 2.73 -9.20 -2.28
CA ILE A 292 3.55 -10.14 -1.47
C ILE A 292 2.69 -10.91 -0.47
N VAL A 293 1.98 -10.19 0.39
CA VAL A 293 1.12 -10.79 1.43
C VAL A 293 0.07 -11.75 0.83
N PRO A 294 -0.70 -11.39 -0.22
CA PRO A 294 -1.65 -12.31 -0.82
C PRO A 294 -1.01 -13.45 -1.61
N ALA A 295 0.14 -13.24 -2.26
CA ALA A 295 0.82 -14.34 -2.97
C ALA A 295 1.31 -15.43 -2.02
N VAL A 296 1.81 -15.06 -0.84
CA VAL A 296 2.24 -16.02 0.18
C VAL A 296 1.05 -16.78 0.78
N LEU A 297 -0.09 -16.09 0.99
CA LEU A 297 -1.30 -16.76 1.47
C LEU A 297 -1.92 -17.67 0.38
N ALA A 298 -1.88 -17.27 -0.90
CA ALA A 298 -2.30 -18.11 -2.01
C ALA A 298 -1.40 -19.33 -2.20
N TYR A 299 -0.09 -19.20 -1.94
CA TYR A 299 0.82 -20.35 -1.86
C TYR A 299 0.40 -21.34 -0.76
N TYR A 300 0.03 -20.83 0.42
CA TYR A 300 -0.46 -21.67 1.51
C TYR A 300 -1.74 -22.41 1.10
N ASP A 301 -2.72 -21.67 0.54
CA ASP A 301 -4.00 -22.20 0.03
C ASP A 301 -3.80 -23.31 -1.01
N HIS A 302 -2.86 -23.11 -1.93
CA HIS A 302 -2.66 -24.01 -3.06
C HIS A 302 -1.83 -25.25 -2.73
N PHE A 303 -0.78 -25.13 -1.90
CA PHE A 303 0.21 -26.21 -1.70
C PHE A 303 0.20 -26.84 -0.31
N ILE A 304 -0.39 -26.19 0.70
CA ILE A 304 -0.36 -26.66 2.09
C ILE A 304 -1.74 -27.14 2.50
N GLU A 305 -2.71 -26.22 2.60
CA GLU A 305 -4.11 -26.54 2.89
C GLU A 305 -5.04 -25.38 2.52
N PRO A 306 -6.33 -25.64 2.23
CA PRO A 306 -7.30 -24.59 1.92
C PRO A 306 -7.43 -23.55 3.04
N VAL A 307 -7.39 -22.27 2.68
CA VAL A 307 -7.47 -21.15 3.62
C VAL A 307 -8.91 -20.92 4.09
N THR A 308 -9.16 -21.17 5.37
CA THR A 308 -10.42 -20.88 6.07
C THR A 308 -10.40 -19.47 6.70
N PRO A 309 -11.55 -18.97 7.20
CA PRO A 309 -11.60 -17.72 7.98
C PRO A 309 -10.61 -17.64 9.12
N GLU A 310 -10.47 -18.73 9.89
CA GLU A 310 -9.55 -18.79 11.02
C GLU A 310 -8.09 -18.67 10.56
N ILE A 311 -7.74 -19.26 9.42
CA ILE A 311 -6.39 -19.24 8.84
C ILE A 311 -6.01 -17.83 8.38
N PHE A 312 -6.84 -17.19 7.55
CA PHE A 312 -6.48 -15.85 7.07
C PHE A 312 -6.49 -14.80 8.18
N ILE A 313 -7.38 -14.91 9.17
CA ILE A 313 -7.38 -14.01 10.34
C ILE A 313 -6.08 -14.16 11.13
N ARG A 314 -5.68 -15.41 11.44
CA ARG A 314 -4.39 -15.69 12.10
C ARG A 314 -3.22 -15.10 11.34
N TYR A 315 -3.19 -15.31 10.02
CA TYR A 315 -2.15 -14.81 9.13
C TYR A 315 -2.07 -13.27 9.12
N PHE A 316 -3.21 -12.58 8.98
CA PHE A 316 -3.24 -11.12 8.95
C PHE A 316 -2.92 -10.48 10.30
N LEU A 317 -3.32 -11.08 11.42
CA LEU A 317 -2.98 -10.57 12.75
C LEU A 317 -1.48 -10.65 13.03
N ALA A 318 -0.84 -11.79 12.72
CA ALA A 318 0.61 -11.92 12.85
C ALA A 318 1.37 -11.00 11.88
N SER A 319 0.96 -10.98 10.61
CA SER A 319 1.55 -10.08 9.59
C SER A 319 1.39 -8.61 9.98
N GLY A 320 0.20 -8.24 10.47
CA GLY A 320 -0.17 -6.89 10.87
C GLY A 320 0.64 -6.37 12.06
N ALA A 321 0.87 -7.20 13.07
CA ALA A 321 1.71 -6.86 14.22
C ALA A 321 3.13 -6.44 13.80
N ILE A 322 3.71 -7.17 12.86
CA ILE A 322 5.02 -6.83 12.30
C ILE A 322 4.97 -5.52 11.51
N GLY A 323 3.94 -5.33 10.68
CA GLY A 323 3.74 -4.05 9.96
C GLY A 323 3.61 -2.85 10.91
N ILE A 324 2.92 -3.03 12.03
CA ILE A 324 2.76 -2.02 13.09
C ILE A 324 4.12 -1.64 13.69
N LEU A 325 5.01 -2.61 13.97
CA LEU A 325 6.35 -2.31 14.48
C LEU A 325 7.16 -1.40 13.54
N TYR A 326 7.12 -1.67 12.23
CA TYR A 326 7.80 -0.82 11.24
C TYR A 326 7.16 0.57 11.14
N LYS A 327 5.83 0.65 11.16
CA LYS A 327 5.13 1.93 11.10
C LYS A 327 5.39 2.80 12.33
N MET A 328 5.49 2.22 13.52
CA MET A 328 5.72 2.96 14.77
C MET A 328 7.16 3.42 14.93
N ASN A 329 8.13 2.56 14.60
CA ASN A 329 9.53 2.79 14.94
C ASN A 329 10.39 3.23 13.74
N ALA A 330 9.81 3.29 12.54
CA ALA A 330 10.49 3.70 11.32
C ALA A 330 9.49 4.42 10.38
N SER A 331 9.47 4.05 9.10
CA SER A 331 8.48 4.53 8.14
C SER A 331 8.13 3.42 7.14
N ILE A 332 6.92 3.49 6.60
CA ILE A 332 6.44 2.67 5.48
C ILE A 332 6.34 3.48 4.16
N SER A 333 6.89 4.70 4.15
CA SER A 333 6.86 5.60 3.00
C SER A 333 8.08 5.41 2.12
N GLY A 334 7.86 5.11 0.83
CA GLY A 334 8.92 5.03 -0.17
C GLY A 334 9.70 6.36 -0.34
N ALA A 335 9.05 7.49 -0.06
CA ALA A 335 9.66 8.82 -0.07
C ALA A 335 10.60 9.08 1.12
N GLU A 336 10.46 8.35 2.23
CA GLU A 336 11.27 8.56 3.43
C GLU A 336 12.39 7.54 3.58
N VAL A 337 12.08 6.26 3.36
CA VAL A 337 13.03 5.15 3.63
C VAL A 337 13.30 4.26 2.42
N GLY A 338 12.78 4.60 1.24
CA GLY A 338 12.90 3.78 0.04
C GLY A 338 12.04 2.52 0.07
N CYS A 339 12.28 1.61 -0.88
CA CYS A 339 11.42 0.45 -1.12
C CYS A 339 11.60 -0.65 -0.05
N GLN A 340 12.65 -0.58 0.77
CA GLN A 340 12.76 -1.38 1.99
C GLN A 340 11.58 -1.13 2.94
N GLY A 341 11.07 0.10 3.05
CA GLY A 341 9.90 0.44 3.87
C GLY A 341 8.57 -0.06 3.29
N GLU A 342 8.57 -0.50 2.03
CA GLU A 342 7.36 -0.99 1.34
C GLU A 342 7.46 -2.51 1.10
N VAL A 343 8.27 -2.91 0.13
CA VAL A 343 8.49 -4.31 -0.26
C VAL A 343 9.21 -5.09 0.83
N GLY A 344 10.19 -4.46 1.50
CA GLY A 344 10.89 -5.10 2.62
C GLY A 344 9.95 -5.36 3.80
N VAL A 345 9.12 -4.39 4.16
CA VAL A 345 8.12 -4.52 5.22
C VAL A 345 7.10 -5.59 4.85
N ALA A 346 6.56 -5.59 3.64
CA ALA A 346 5.64 -6.61 3.16
C ALA A 346 6.24 -8.03 3.18
N CYS A 347 7.52 -8.16 2.81
CA CYS A 347 8.26 -9.43 2.90
C CYS A 347 8.37 -9.91 4.35
N SER A 348 8.70 -9.00 5.27
CA SER A 348 8.81 -9.26 6.70
C SER A 348 7.46 -9.66 7.31
N MET A 349 6.38 -8.94 6.97
CA MET A 349 5.01 -9.23 7.35
C MET A 349 4.58 -10.63 6.88
N ALA A 350 4.73 -10.92 5.59
CA ALA A 350 4.31 -12.19 5.02
C ALA A 350 5.12 -13.39 5.56
N ALA A 351 6.41 -13.20 5.83
CA ALA A 351 7.25 -14.22 6.45
C ALA A 351 6.77 -14.57 7.86
N ALA A 352 6.41 -13.56 8.66
CA ALA A 352 5.86 -13.74 9.99
C ALA A 352 4.49 -14.43 9.97
N GLY A 353 3.58 -13.97 9.11
CA GLY A 353 2.27 -14.58 8.93
C GLY A 353 2.39 -16.06 8.56
N LEU A 354 3.25 -16.40 7.58
CA LEU A 354 3.45 -17.78 7.17
C LEU A 354 4.09 -18.63 8.27
N ALA A 355 5.08 -18.09 9.00
CA ALA A 355 5.69 -18.79 10.12
C ALA A 355 4.66 -19.14 11.20
N GLU A 356 3.78 -18.20 11.56
CA GLU A 356 2.68 -18.41 12.51
C GLU A 356 1.73 -19.54 12.02
N LEU A 357 1.37 -19.54 10.73
CA LEU A 357 0.53 -20.61 10.16
C LEU A 357 1.20 -21.98 10.21
N LEU A 358 2.51 -22.04 9.99
CA LEU A 358 3.30 -23.28 10.03
C LEU A 358 3.63 -23.75 11.46
N GLY A 359 3.07 -23.11 12.49
CA GLY A 359 3.21 -23.53 13.89
C GLY A 359 4.52 -23.10 14.55
N ALA A 360 5.15 -22.04 14.04
CA ALA A 360 6.35 -21.46 14.64
C ALA A 360 6.06 -20.87 16.03
N SER A 361 7.06 -20.89 16.93
CA SER A 361 6.96 -20.16 18.20
C SER A 361 7.00 -18.63 17.96
N PRO A 362 6.53 -17.78 18.91
CA PRO A 362 6.61 -16.32 18.77
C PRO A 362 8.03 -15.82 18.44
N ILE A 363 9.06 -16.44 19.03
CA ILE A 363 10.47 -16.14 18.74
C ILE A 363 10.79 -16.44 17.28
N GLN A 364 10.37 -17.60 16.75
CA GLN A 364 10.59 -17.97 15.36
C GLN A 364 9.80 -17.07 14.39
N VAL A 365 8.61 -16.59 14.76
CA VAL A 365 7.86 -15.63 13.96
C VAL A 365 8.62 -14.30 13.86
N CYS A 366 9.18 -13.79 14.96
CA CYS A 366 10.05 -12.61 14.94
C CYS A 366 11.33 -12.84 14.14
N ILE A 367 11.91 -14.05 14.16
CA ILE A 367 13.08 -14.41 13.33
C ILE A 367 12.71 -14.44 11.84
N ALA A 368 11.53 -14.96 11.48
CA ALA A 368 11.08 -14.96 10.09
C ALA A 368 10.91 -13.53 9.55
N ALA A 369 10.32 -12.65 10.35
CA ALA A 369 10.22 -11.23 10.07
C ALA A 369 11.61 -10.58 9.89
N GLU A 370 12.53 -10.88 10.80
CA GLU A 370 13.91 -10.38 10.81
C GLU A 370 14.64 -10.72 9.51
N ILE A 371 14.72 -12.01 9.15
CA ILE A 371 15.33 -12.47 7.89
C ILE A 371 14.64 -11.83 6.68
N GLY A 372 13.30 -11.72 6.71
CA GLY A 372 12.51 -11.11 5.64
C GLY A 372 12.90 -9.65 5.38
N MET A 373 13.22 -8.88 6.41
CA MET A 373 13.65 -7.49 6.25
C MET A 373 15.16 -7.36 5.98
N GLU A 374 16.00 -8.17 6.63
CA GLU A 374 17.45 -8.14 6.46
C GLU A 374 17.84 -8.23 4.97
N HIS A 375 17.18 -9.11 4.22
CA HIS A 375 17.39 -9.30 2.78
C HIS A 375 16.79 -8.20 1.88
N ASN A 376 16.29 -7.11 2.45
CA ASN A 376 15.77 -5.94 1.75
C ASN A 376 16.36 -4.61 2.27
N LEU A 377 17.25 -4.63 3.27
CA LEU A 377 17.92 -3.41 3.75
C LEU A 377 18.70 -2.72 2.63
N GLY A 378 18.56 -1.39 2.55
CA GLY A 378 19.16 -0.54 1.51
C GLY A 378 18.42 -0.52 0.18
N LEU A 379 17.26 -1.18 0.05
CA LEU A 379 16.50 -1.19 -1.19
C LEU A 379 15.88 0.19 -1.50
N THR A 380 16.36 0.81 -2.57
CA THR A 380 15.95 2.14 -3.05
C THR A 380 14.59 2.12 -3.77
N CYS A 381 13.90 3.26 -3.84
CA CYS A 381 12.60 3.39 -4.53
C CYS A 381 12.69 4.33 -5.74
N ASP A 382 13.27 3.87 -6.85
CA ASP A 382 13.45 4.68 -8.06
C ASP A 382 12.80 3.99 -9.27
N PRO A 383 11.46 4.02 -9.38
CA PRO A 383 10.74 3.35 -10.46
C PRO A 383 10.96 4.04 -11.81
N VAL A 384 11.03 3.25 -12.88
CA VAL A 384 11.21 3.77 -14.23
C VAL A 384 9.99 4.61 -14.63
N ALA A 385 10.25 5.82 -15.15
CA ALA A 385 9.22 6.81 -15.51
C ALA A 385 8.21 7.14 -14.39
N GLY A 386 8.57 6.93 -13.11
CA GLY A 386 7.65 7.15 -12.00
C GLY A 386 6.45 6.22 -12.00
N GLN A 387 6.54 5.05 -12.65
CA GLN A 387 5.44 4.09 -12.74
C GLN A 387 5.67 2.92 -11.77
N VAL A 388 4.62 2.51 -11.05
CA VAL A 388 4.63 1.31 -10.19
C VAL A 388 4.59 0.02 -11.04
N GLN A 389 5.57 -0.13 -11.92
CA GLN A 389 5.72 -1.22 -12.89
C GLN A 389 7.12 -1.83 -12.75
N VAL A 390 8.15 -1.12 -13.21
CA VAL A 390 9.54 -1.60 -13.18
C VAL A 390 10.34 -0.76 -12.20
N PRO A 391 11.01 -1.37 -11.19
CA PRO A 391 11.13 -2.80 -10.88
C PRO A 391 10.07 -3.34 -9.89
N CYS A 392 8.98 -2.61 -9.65
CA CYS A 392 8.01 -2.90 -8.59
C CYS A 392 7.35 -4.28 -8.72
N ILE A 393 6.97 -4.67 -9.94
CA ILE A 393 6.28 -5.94 -10.20
C ILE A 393 7.20 -7.13 -9.87
N GLU A 394 8.44 -7.13 -10.37
CA GLU A 394 9.40 -8.21 -10.10
C GLU A 394 9.83 -8.25 -8.64
N ARG A 395 9.93 -7.08 -7.99
CA ARG A 395 10.23 -6.99 -6.55
C ARG A 395 9.21 -7.74 -5.71
N ASN A 396 7.92 -7.67 -6.04
CA ASN A 396 6.89 -8.40 -5.31
C ASN A 396 7.01 -9.92 -5.51
N ALA A 397 7.25 -10.38 -6.73
CA ALA A 397 7.47 -11.80 -7.02
C ALA A 397 8.67 -12.36 -6.22
N ILE A 398 9.83 -11.69 -6.33
CA ILE A 398 11.04 -12.10 -5.61
C ILE A 398 10.86 -12.02 -4.08
N ALA A 399 10.22 -10.96 -3.57
CA ALA A 399 10.00 -10.80 -2.14
C ALA A 399 9.01 -11.85 -1.57
N SER A 400 8.03 -12.30 -2.34
CA SER A 400 7.14 -13.39 -1.94
C SER A 400 7.90 -14.70 -1.72
N VAL A 401 8.85 -15.01 -2.62
CA VAL A 401 9.73 -16.17 -2.49
C VAL A 401 10.67 -16.02 -1.28
N LYS A 402 11.25 -14.82 -1.08
CA LYS A 402 12.05 -14.52 0.11
C LYS A 402 11.27 -14.71 1.39
N ALA A 403 10.01 -14.26 1.45
CA ALA A 403 9.16 -14.41 2.63
C ALA A 403 8.92 -15.88 2.98
N ILE A 404 8.59 -16.71 1.99
CA ILE A 404 8.43 -18.17 2.17
C ILE A 404 9.72 -18.80 2.67
N ASN A 405 10.86 -18.46 2.06
CA ASN A 405 12.15 -19.00 2.49
C ASN A 405 12.54 -18.52 3.89
N SER A 406 12.24 -17.27 4.24
CA SER A 406 12.51 -16.69 5.57
C SER A 406 11.74 -17.44 6.67
N ALA A 407 10.46 -17.73 6.45
CA ALA A 407 9.67 -18.55 7.36
C ALA A 407 10.26 -19.96 7.54
N ARG A 408 10.67 -20.60 6.43
CA ARG A 408 11.30 -21.93 6.49
C ARG A 408 12.64 -21.92 7.22
N MET A 409 13.48 -20.89 6.99
CA MET A 409 14.75 -20.73 7.67
C MET A 409 14.56 -20.53 9.17
N ALA A 410 13.61 -19.70 9.57
CA ALA A 410 13.31 -19.43 10.98
C ALA A 410 12.83 -20.69 11.73
N ILE A 411 11.90 -21.45 11.13
CA ILE A 411 11.36 -22.69 11.75
C ILE A 411 12.44 -23.76 11.89
N ARG A 412 13.35 -23.86 10.92
CA ARG A 412 14.43 -24.86 10.91
C ARG A 412 15.69 -24.39 11.65
N ARG A 413 15.68 -23.19 12.21
CA ARG A 413 16.82 -22.63 12.93
C ARG A 413 17.00 -23.37 14.25
N THR A 414 18.23 -23.80 14.53
CA THR A 414 18.62 -24.48 15.77
C THR A 414 19.42 -23.60 16.73
N SER A 415 19.68 -22.34 16.34
CA SER A 415 20.47 -21.36 17.09
C SER A 415 19.68 -20.09 17.32
N GLU A 416 20.04 -19.35 18.37
CA GLU A 416 19.50 -18.02 18.61
C GLU A 416 19.93 -17.02 17.53
N PRO A 417 19.08 -16.05 17.19
CA PRO A 417 19.45 -14.96 16.30
C PRO A 417 20.51 -14.06 16.95
N ARG A 418 21.54 -13.71 16.17
CA ARG A 418 22.55 -12.72 16.61
C ARG A 418 22.06 -11.29 16.46
N VAL A 419 21.14 -11.06 15.53
CA VAL A 419 20.50 -9.77 15.24
C VAL A 419 19.01 -9.91 15.57
N SER A 420 18.46 -8.98 16.35
CA SER A 420 17.03 -8.99 16.69
C SER A 420 16.24 -8.18 15.68
N LEU A 421 14.94 -8.48 15.56
CA LEU A 421 14.02 -7.72 14.70
C LEU A 421 14.06 -6.21 15.00
N ASP A 422 14.10 -5.81 16.28
CA ASP A 422 14.19 -4.39 16.68
C ASP A 422 15.42 -3.69 16.09
N LYS A 423 16.59 -4.36 16.07
CA LYS A 423 17.82 -3.81 15.50
C LYS A 423 17.73 -3.71 13.97
N VAL A 424 17.03 -4.64 13.33
CA VAL A 424 16.78 -4.57 11.88
C VAL A 424 15.84 -3.41 11.54
N ILE A 425 14.80 -3.17 12.35
CA ILE A 425 13.90 -2.02 12.19
C ILE A 425 14.67 -0.70 12.34
N GLU A 426 15.50 -0.58 13.37
CA GLU A 426 16.37 0.57 13.60
C GLU A 426 17.32 0.80 12.41
N THR A 427 18.02 -0.25 11.98
CA THR A 427 18.94 -0.20 10.82
C THR A 427 18.22 0.22 9.55
N MET A 428 17.00 -0.27 9.31
CA MET A 428 16.18 0.13 8.16
C MET A 428 15.92 1.65 8.19
N PHE A 429 15.55 2.19 9.34
CA PHE A 429 15.24 3.61 9.48
C PHE A 429 16.48 4.49 9.27
N GLU A 430 17.60 4.14 9.88
CA GLU A 430 18.88 4.83 9.70
C GLU A 430 19.35 4.80 8.25
N THR A 431 19.31 3.62 7.61
CA THR A 431 19.66 3.47 6.19
C THR A 431 18.74 4.31 5.30
N GLY A 432 17.45 4.43 5.66
CA GLY A 432 16.50 5.28 4.96
C GLY A 432 16.85 6.77 5.05
N LYS A 433 17.23 7.25 6.25
CA LYS A 433 17.69 8.63 6.46
C LYS A 433 18.96 8.95 5.68
N ASP A 434 19.87 7.99 5.60
CA ASP A 434 21.13 8.12 4.84
C ASP A 434 20.91 8.02 3.32
N MET A 435 19.73 7.55 2.88
CA MET A 435 19.40 7.42 1.48
C MET A 435 19.29 8.79 0.81
N ASN A 436 20.13 9.02 -0.20
CA ASN A 436 20.07 10.23 -1.02
C ASN A 436 18.67 10.37 -1.64
N ALA A 437 18.08 11.57 -1.56
CA ALA A 437 16.72 11.85 -2.02
C ALA A 437 16.43 11.42 -3.48
N LYS A 438 17.44 11.46 -4.37
CA LYS A 438 17.28 11.01 -5.76
C LYS A 438 17.07 9.50 -5.94
N TYR A 439 17.34 8.70 -4.89
CA TYR A 439 17.13 7.25 -4.88
C TYR A 439 15.90 6.83 -4.05
N ARG A 440 15.15 7.80 -3.52
CA ARG A 440 13.79 7.60 -2.99
C ARG A 440 12.77 7.84 -4.10
N GLU A 441 11.49 7.96 -3.77
CA GLU A 441 10.31 8.02 -4.68
C GLU A 441 10.25 9.23 -5.66
N THR A 442 11.38 9.76 -6.11
CA THR A 442 11.47 10.94 -6.99
C THR A 442 11.67 10.59 -8.46
N SER A 443 12.08 9.36 -8.80
CA SER A 443 12.43 8.93 -10.18
C SER A 443 13.54 9.74 -10.84
N ARG A 444 14.43 10.33 -10.03
CA ARG A 444 15.54 11.20 -10.48
C ARG A 444 16.89 10.51 -10.43
N GLY A 445 16.92 9.21 -10.14
CA GLY A 445 18.15 8.45 -9.94
C GLY A 445 18.17 7.14 -10.70
N GLY A 446 18.95 6.21 -10.14
CA GLY A 446 18.97 4.77 -10.44
C GLY A 446 18.62 4.36 -11.87
N LEU A 447 17.61 3.49 -11.96
CA LEU A 447 17.16 2.91 -13.23
C LEU A 447 16.28 3.91 -14.00
N ALA A 448 15.60 4.81 -13.29
CA ALA A 448 14.67 5.77 -13.88
C ALA A 448 15.34 6.71 -14.90
N ILE A 449 16.58 7.13 -14.65
CA ILE A 449 17.32 7.99 -15.58
C ILE A 449 18.08 7.21 -16.66
N LYS A 450 18.21 5.89 -16.52
CA LYS A 450 18.98 5.04 -17.45
C LYS A 450 18.10 4.41 -18.51
N VAL A 451 16.85 4.12 -18.19
CA VAL A 451 15.87 3.58 -19.13
C VAL A 451 15.03 4.73 -19.66
N GLN A 452 15.23 5.08 -20.93
CA GLN A 452 14.41 6.08 -21.61
C GLN A 452 13.23 5.39 -22.28
N CYS A 453 12.01 5.83 -21.95
CA CYS A 453 10.81 5.38 -22.62
C CYS A 453 10.67 6.14 -23.94
N THR A 454 10.87 5.46 -25.07
CA THR A 454 10.70 6.01 -26.43
C THR A 454 9.33 5.73 -26.99
#